data_AF-A0A4R0PBL7-F1
#
_entry.id   AF-A0A4R0PBL7-F1
#
_cell.length_a   1.000
_cell.length_b   1.000
_cell.length_c   1.000
_cell.angle_alpha   90.00
_cell.angle_beta   90.00
_cell.angle_gamma   90.00
#
_symmetry.space_group_name_H-M   'P 1'
#
loop_
_entity.id
_entity.type
_entity.pdbx_description
1 polymer ?
#
loop_
_entity_poly.entity_id
_entity_poly.type
_entity_poly.pdbx_seq_one_letter_code
_entity_poly.pdbx_strand_id
1 'polypeptide(L)'
;MSIADLLLMDLNTAEKTKQKNMDIIKLLLKELAAEFNTTKKFLAIVPVDKFDWAPHEKSMKMKSLAVHIADLPSWVSLALTTDGLDFETAPYVEQAVENADDLVKILEENYAKGKMELEKATEENLNGRWVLSMGKQVLADYSKYETIRHSLSQTTHHRAQLGVYLRLLNIPIPGSYGPSADDQSF
;
A
#
# COMPACT_ATOMS: atom_id res chain seq x y z
N MET A 1 -15.05 17.96 50.74
CA MET A 1 -14.16 17.32 49.74
C MET A 1 -12.89 18.14 49.72
N SER A 2 -11.76 17.54 50.06
CA SER A 2 -10.45 18.21 50.14
C SER A 2 -9.91 18.52 48.74
N ILE A 3 -9.02 19.51 48.64
CA ILE A 3 -8.23 19.74 47.42
C ILE A 3 -7.43 18.48 47.04
N ALA A 4 -6.98 17.70 48.03
CA ALA A 4 -6.34 16.42 47.81
C ALA A 4 -7.29 15.36 47.20
N ASP A 5 -8.58 15.38 47.57
CA ASP A 5 -9.59 14.47 47.04
C ASP A 5 -9.92 14.80 45.57
N LEU A 6 -9.94 16.08 45.22
CA LEU A 6 -10.09 16.56 43.83
C LEU A 6 -8.89 16.16 42.95
N LEU A 7 -7.66 16.38 43.42
CA LEU A 7 -6.44 15.97 42.71
C LEU A 7 -6.34 14.45 42.52
N LEU A 8 -6.71 13.66 43.54
CA LEU A 8 -6.76 12.19 43.45
C LEU A 8 -7.86 11.71 42.50
N MET A 9 -9.00 12.41 42.43
CA MET A 9 -10.04 12.13 41.45
C MET A 9 -9.57 12.46 40.03
N ASP A 10 -8.91 13.60 39.79
CA ASP A 10 -8.39 13.96 38.48
C ASP A 10 -7.28 13.01 38.00
N LEU A 11 -6.38 12.58 38.88
CA LEU A 11 -5.35 11.57 38.55
C LEU A 11 -5.98 10.20 38.23
N ASN A 12 -6.96 9.76 39.03
CA ASN A 12 -7.69 8.52 38.76
C ASN A 12 -8.54 8.60 37.49
N THR A 13 -9.02 9.79 37.11
CA THR A 13 -9.75 10.02 35.87
C THR A 13 -8.80 10.04 34.69
N ALA A 14 -7.61 10.63 34.81
CA ALA A 14 -6.57 10.56 33.78
C ALA A 14 -6.01 9.13 33.59
N GLU A 15 -5.88 8.34 34.66
CA GLU A 15 -5.51 6.92 34.57
C GLU A 15 -6.63 6.04 33.99
N LYS A 16 -7.90 6.33 34.31
CA LYS A 16 -9.06 5.62 33.74
C LYS A 16 -9.40 6.03 32.31
N THR A 17 -8.97 7.22 31.89
CA THR A 17 -9.05 7.68 30.50
C THR A 17 -7.73 7.46 29.74
N LYS A 18 -6.93 6.45 30.11
CA LYS A 18 -6.10 5.77 29.11
C LYS A 18 -7.04 4.99 28.18
N GLN A 19 -7.77 5.73 27.34
CA GLN A 19 -8.18 5.25 26.03
C GLN A 19 -6.91 4.59 25.47
N LYS A 20 -6.94 3.28 25.27
CA LYS A 20 -5.82 2.57 24.68
C LYS A 20 -5.68 3.13 23.27
N ASN A 21 -4.83 4.14 23.10
CA ASN A 21 -4.57 4.74 21.80
C ASN A 21 -4.19 3.61 20.85
N MET A 22 -4.79 3.62 19.67
CA MET A 22 -4.57 2.59 18.66
C MET A 22 -3.09 2.63 18.26
N ASP A 23 -2.40 1.49 18.40
CA ASP A 23 -1.03 1.31 17.92
C ASP A 23 -1.04 1.34 16.39
N ILE A 24 -0.81 2.52 15.84
CA ILE A 24 -0.99 2.78 14.40
C ILE A 24 0.04 2.03 13.56
N ILE A 25 1.26 1.83 14.07
CA ILE A 25 2.31 1.06 13.40
C ILE A 25 1.86 -0.40 13.27
N LYS A 26 1.35 -0.99 14.34
CA LYS A 26 0.83 -2.36 14.30
C LYS A 26 -0.36 -2.51 13.34
N LEU A 27 -1.21 -1.49 13.23
CA LEU A 27 -2.34 -1.50 12.29
C LEU A 27 -1.87 -1.41 10.85
N LEU A 28 -0.93 -0.52 10.54
CA LEU A 28 -0.33 -0.41 9.21
C LEU A 28 0.40 -1.69 8.81
N LEU A 29 1.14 -2.33 9.72
CA LEU A 29 1.80 -3.62 9.47
C LEU A 29 0.78 -4.72 9.15
N LYS A 30 -0.33 -4.77 9.90
CA LYS A 30 -1.42 -5.73 9.66
C LYS A 30 -2.06 -5.50 8.29
N GLU A 31 -2.35 -4.24 7.95
CA GLU A 31 -2.97 -3.90 6.66
C GLU A 31 -2.03 -4.16 5.49
N LEU A 32 -0.76 -3.75 5.58
CA LEU A 32 0.26 -4.03 4.57
C LEU A 32 0.38 -5.53 4.29
N ALA A 33 0.39 -6.37 5.34
CA ALA A 33 0.43 -7.82 5.19
C ALA A 33 -0.84 -8.39 4.54
N ALA A 34 -2.01 -7.87 4.89
CA ALA A 34 -3.28 -8.30 4.29
C ALA A 34 -3.32 -7.95 2.79
N GLU A 35 -2.98 -6.70 2.44
CA GLU A 35 -2.98 -6.26 1.05
C GLU A 35 -1.90 -6.96 0.22
N PHE A 36 -0.72 -7.20 0.79
CA PHE A 36 0.34 -8.00 0.15
C PHE A 36 -0.16 -9.39 -0.24
N ASN A 37 -0.75 -10.13 0.72
CA ASN A 37 -1.19 -11.51 0.48
C ASN A 37 -2.25 -11.60 -0.61
N THR A 38 -3.22 -10.67 -0.61
CA THR A 38 -4.25 -10.62 -1.65
C THR A 38 -3.65 -10.24 -3.00
N THR A 39 -2.81 -9.21 -3.06
CA THR A 39 -2.16 -8.75 -4.30
C THR A 39 -1.27 -9.83 -4.91
N LYS A 40 -0.53 -10.59 -4.09
CA LYS A 40 0.32 -11.71 -4.54
C LYS A 40 -0.50 -12.75 -5.31
N LYS A 41 -1.69 -13.10 -4.83
CA LYS A 41 -2.58 -14.06 -5.53
C LYS A 41 -3.01 -13.55 -6.91
N PHE A 42 -3.31 -12.25 -7.03
CA PHE A 42 -3.69 -11.65 -8.32
C PHE A 42 -2.51 -11.59 -9.29
N LEU A 43 -1.31 -11.20 -8.83
CA LEU A 43 -0.13 -11.12 -9.69
C LEU A 43 0.33 -12.50 -10.19
N ALA A 44 0.20 -13.55 -9.36
CA ALA A 44 0.59 -14.91 -9.70
C ALA A 44 -0.21 -15.53 -10.87
N ILE A 45 -1.40 -14.98 -11.20
CA ILE A 45 -2.25 -15.46 -12.29
C ILE A 45 -2.22 -14.56 -13.52
N VAL A 46 -1.33 -13.57 -13.58
CA VAL A 46 -1.22 -12.69 -14.74
C VAL A 46 -0.67 -13.47 -15.94
N PRO A 47 -1.42 -13.57 -17.05
CA PRO A 47 -1.01 -14.32 -18.23
C PRO A 47 0.04 -13.56 -19.05
N VAL A 48 1.22 -14.18 -19.23
CA VAL A 48 2.34 -13.58 -19.99
C VAL A 48 1.96 -13.27 -21.44
N ASP A 49 1.18 -14.14 -22.08
CA ASP A 49 0.73 -13.98 -23.46
C ASP A 49 -0.29 -12.84 -23.65
N LYS A 50 -0.71 -12.16 -22.57
CA LYS A 50 -1.61 -10.99 -22.61
C LYS A 50 -0.97 -9.72 -22.05
N PHE A 51 0.34 -9.68 -21.85
CA PHE A 51 1.05 -8.50 -21.36
C PHE A 51 0.72 -7.21 -22.14
N ASP A 52 0.56 -7.31 -23.47
CA ASP A 52 0.21 -6.18 -24.34
C ASP A 52 -1.30 -5.90 -24.48
N TRP A 53 -2.14 -6.66 -23.77
CA TRP A 53 -3.58 -6.46 -23.78
C TRP A 53 -3.99 -5.30 -22.87
N ALA A 54 -5.03 -4.57 -23.27
CA ALA A 54 -5.73 -3.58 -22.46
C ALA A 54 -7.21 -3.55 -22.87
N PRO A 55 -8.14 -3.27 -21.94
CA PRO A 55 -9.56 -3.20 -22.25
C PRO A 55 -9.91 -1.99 -23.14
N HIS A 56 -9.06 -0.98 -23.16
CA HIS A 56 -9.20 0.23 -23.98
C HIS A 56 -7.80 0.80 -24.29
N GLU A 57 -7.66 1.53 -25.41
CA GLU A 57 -6.40 2.20 -25.81
C GLU A 57 -5.89 3.25 -24.80
N LYS A 58 -6.78 3.74 -23.93
CA LYS A 58 -6.49 4.72 -22.87
C LYS A 58 -6.14 4.07 -21.53
N SER A 59 -6.24 2.76 -21.46
CA SER A 59 -5.94 1.99 -20.27
C SER A 59 -4.48 1.54 -20.30
N MET A 60 -3.87 1.43 -19.12
CA MET A 60 -2.54 0.82 -19.01
C MET A 60 -2.57 -0.59 -19.58
N LYS A 61 -1.47 -1.00 -20.21
CA LYS A 61 -1.29 -2.38 -20.67
C LYS A 61 -1.20 -3.29 -19.46
N MET A 62 -1.62 -4.55 -19.60
CA MET A 62 -1.65 -5.51 -18.49
C MET A 62 -0.29 -5.64 -17.80
N LYS A 63 0.80 -5.71 -18.58
CA LYS A 63 2.17 -5.73 -18.04
C LYS A 63 2.43 -4.54 -17.14
N SER A 64 2.19 -3.33 -17.65
CA SER A 64 2.47 -2.11 -16.90
C SER A 64 1.58 -1.93 -15.67
N LEU A 65 0.31 -2.29 -15.78
CA LEU A 65 -0.59 -2.30 -14.62
C LEU A 65 -0.08 -3.28 -13.55
N ALA A 66 0.33 -4.49 -13.94
CA ALA A 66 0.81 -5.50 -13.01
C ALA A 66 2.15 -5.10 -12.35
N VAL A 67 3.10 -4.55 -13.12
CA VAL A 67 4.37 -4.04 -12.58
C VAL A 67 4.11 -2.86 -11.64
N HIS A 68 3.21 -1.94 -12.01
CA HIS A 68 2.83 -0.83 -11.15
C HIS A 68 2.26 -1.32 -9.81
N ILE A 69 1.34 -2.29 -9.84
CA ILE A 69 0.78 -2.90 -8.62
C ILE A 69 1.87 -3.55 -7.76
N ALA A 70 2.80 -4.28 -8.38
CA ALA A 70 3.91 -4.93 -7.68
C ALA A 70 4.87 -3.91 -7.04
N ASP A 71 5.02 -2.74 -7.66
CA ASP A 71 5.93 -1.70 -7.21
C ASP A 71 5.37 -0.85 -6.07
N LEU A 72 4.05 -0.64 -6.02
CA LEU A 72 3.40 0.27 -5.06
C LEU A 72 3.81 0.10 -3.58
N PRO A 73 4.04 -1.12 -3.03
CA PRO A 73 4.51 -1.26 -1.65
C PRO A 73 5.87 -0.61 -1.36
N SER A 74 6.68 -0.31 -2.39
CA SER A 74 7.95 0.41 -2.23
C SER A 74 7.77 1.80 -1.62
N TRP A 75 6.59 2.42 -1.85
CA TRP A 75 6.25 3.74 -1.34
C TRP A 75 6.15 3.78 0.19
N VAL A 76 5.91 2.63 0.83
CA VAL A 76 5.94 2.54 2.30
C VAL A 76 7.34 2.79 2.83
N SER A 77 8.34 2.15 2.23
CA SER A 77 9.75 2.38 2.57
C SER A 77 10.17 3.80 2.19
N LEU A 78 9.75 4.28 1.01
CA LEU A 78 10.07 5.61 0.53
C LEU A 78 9.55 6.71 1.47
N ALA A 79 8.30 6.59 1.92
CA ALA A 79 7.69 7.52 2.87
C ALA A 79 8.52 7.64 4.16
N LEU A 80 9.03 6.53 4.68
CA LEU A 80 9.76 6.52 5.95
C LEU A 80 11.23 6.96 5.81
N THR A 81 11.82 6.80 4.63
CA THR A 81 13.27 7.02 4.41
C THR A 81 13.60 8.29 3.65
N THR A 82 12.60 8.97 3.07
CA THR A 82 12.75 10.25 2.38
C THR A 82 11.69 11.26 2.84
N ASP A 83 11.79 12.50 2.36
CA ASP A 83 10.80 13.56 2.59
C ASP A 83 10.03 13.93 1.30
N GLY A 84 10.19 13.12 0.25
CA GLY A 84 9.52 13.33 -1.03
C GLY A 84 10.05 12.47 -2.17
N LEU A 85 9.42 12.64 -3.33
CA LEU A 85 9.84 12.10 -4.63
C LEU A 85 9.60 13.16 -5.70
N ASP A 86 10.62 13.44 -6.50
CA ASP A 86 10.51 14.33 -7.65
C ASP A 86 10.74 13.55 -8.94
N PHE A 87 9.68 13.40 -9.75
CA PHE A 87 9.73 12.65 -11.00
C PHE A 87 10.58 13.30 -12.11
N GLU A 88 10.93 14.59 -12.00
CA GLU A 88 11.89 15.23 -12.92
C GLU A 88 13.32 14.73 -12.66
N THR A 89 13.67 14.49 -11.40
CA THR A 89 15.02 14.05 -11.01
C THR A 89 15.15 12.55 -10.81
N ALA A 90 14.04 11.88 -10.47
CA ALA A 90 13.93 10.45 -10.26
C ALA A 90 12.72 9.91 -11.05
N PRO A 91 12.81 9.88 -12.39
CA PRO A 91 11.72 9.38 -13.22
C PRO A 91 11.44 7.91 -12.90
N TYR A 92 10.16 7.53 -12.92
CA TYR A 92 9.77 6.14 -12.74
C TYR A 92 10.30 5.30 -13.91
N VAL A 93 11.07 4.26 -13.58
CA VAL A 93 11.56 3.27 -14.53
C VAL A 93 10.84 1.96 -14.21
N GLU A 94 10.00 1.52 -15.15
CA GLU A 94 9.31 0.26 -15.03
C GLU A 94 10.30 -0.90 -14.99
N GLN A 95 10.16 -1.77 -13.99
CA GLN A 95 11.01 -2.94 -13.86
C GLN A 95 10.72 -3.95 -14.97
N ALA A 96 11.77 -4.52 -15.55
CA ALA A 96 11.64 -5.55 -16.56
C ALA A 96 11.10 -6.85 -15.93
N VAL A 97 10.01 -7.37 -16.50
CA VAL A 97 9.43 -8.66 -16.14
C VAL A 97 9.19 -9.50 -17.40
N GLU A 98 9.44 -10.80 -17.28
CA GLU A 98 9.20 -11.79 -18.34
C GLU A 98 8.02 -12.70 -17.99
N ASN A 99 7.72 -12.88 -16.70
CA ASN A 99 6.67 -13.78 -16.25
C ASN A 99 5.99 -13.31 -14.94
N ALA A 100 5.02 -14.10 -14.46
CA ALA A 100 4.29 -13.80 -13.23
C ALA A 100 5.15 -13.95 -11.97
N ASP A 101 6.17 -14.82 -11.97
CA ASP A 101 7.06 -14.98 -10.82
C ASP A 101 7.93 -13.74 -10.63
N ASP A 102 8.33 -13.06 -11.71
CA ASP A 102 9.03 -11.78 -11.63
C ASP A 102 8.16 -10.70 -10.96
N LEU A 103 6.87 -10.64 -11.31
CA LEU A 103 5.92 -9.72 -10.67
C LEU A 103 5.77 -10.01 -9.17
N VAL A 104 5.64 -11.28 -8.80
CA VAL A 104 5.55 -11.71 -7.40
C VAL A 104 6.84 -11.38 -6.65
N LYS A 105 8.00 -11.59 -7.26
CA LYS A 105 9.31 -11.26 -6.67
C LYS A 105 9.44 -9.77 -6.37
N ILE A 106 9.06 -8.90 -7.32
CA ILE A 106 9.06 -7.44 -7.12
C ILE A 106 8.17 -7.08 -5.91
N LEU A 107 6.96 -7.63 -5.86
CA LEU A 107 6.03 -7.40 -4.76
C LEU A 107 6.63 -7.84 -3.42
N GLU A 108 7.24 -9.02 -3.35
CA GLU A 108 7.87 -9.57 -2.14
C GLU A 108 9.03 -8.71 -1.64
N GLU A 109 9.91 -8.28 -2.54
CA GLU A 109 11.04 -7.43 -2.20
C GLU A 109 10.57 -6.07 -1.66
N ASN A 110 9.58 -5.46 -2.30
CA ASN A 110 9.03 -4.17 -1.89
C ASN A 110 8.23 -4.27 -0.59
N TYR A 111 7.44 -5.32 -0.41
CA TYR A 111 6.76 -5.63 0.85
C TYR A 111 7.76 -5.82 2.01
N ALA A 112 8.81 -6.62 1.80
CA ALA A 112 9.80 -6.90 2.84
C ALA A 112 10.52 -5.62 3.29
N LYS A 113 10.91 -4.75 2.35
CA LYS A 113 11.51 -3.44 2.67
C LYS A 113 10.54 -2.54 3.43
N GLY A 114 9.33 -2.35 2.91
CA GLY A 114 8.31 -1.51 3.56
C GLY A 114 7.95 -1.99 4.96
N LYS A 115 7.79 -3.31 5.14
CA LYS A 115 7.56 -3.93 6.44
C LYS A 115 8.72 -3.68 7.40
N MET A 116 9.96 -3.88 6.95
CA MET A 116 11.16 -3.67 7.77
C MET A 116 11.25 -2.22 8.26
N GLU A 117 10.98 -1.23 7.41
CA GLU A 117 11.02 0.18 7.81
C GLU A 117 9.87 0.54 8.75
N LEU A 118 8.67 0.01 8.52
CA LEU A 118 7.55 0.19 9.46
C LEU A 118 7.83 -0.43 10.84
N GLU A 119 8.49 -1.59 10.91
CA GLU A 119 8.86 -2.23 12.18
C GLU A 119 9.87 -1.42 13.01
N LYS A 120 10.67 -0.56 12.36
CA LYS A 120 11.61 0.35 13.02
C LYS A 120 11.00 1.71 13.35
N ALA A 121 9.86 2.04 12.74
CA ALA A 121 9.25 3.36 12.85
C ALA A 121 8.55 3.55 14.20
N THR A 122 8.48 4.80 14.60
CA THR A 122 7.66 5.29 15.72
C THR A 122 6.47 6.08 15.17
N GLU A 123 5.44 6.30 16.00
CA GLU A 123 4.28 7.11 15.59
C GLU A 123 4.69 8.53 15.15
N GLU A 124 5.71 9.11 15.79
CA GLU A 124 6.19 10.45 15.45
C GLU A 124 6.79 10.52 14.04
N ASN A 125 7.41 9.43 13.56
CA ASN A 125 7.95 9.40 12.20
C ASN A 125 6.84 9.59 11.15
N LEU A 126 5.60 9.22 11.46
CA LEU A 126 4.48 9.30 10.54
C LEU A 126 3.98 10.74 10.31
N ASN A 127 4.29 11.67 11.23
CA ASN A 127 3.87 13.08 11.18
C ASN A 127 4.71 13.93 10.22
N GLY A 128 5.87 13.44 9.79
CA GLY A 128 6.76 14.16 8.89
C GLY A 128 6.07 14.51 7.57
N ARG A 129 6.39 15.67 6.99
CA ARG A 129 5.91 16.07 5.67
C ARG A 129 6.60 15.23 4.58
N TRP A 130 5.86 14.91 3.53
CA TRP A 130 6.32 14.16 2.37
C TRP A 130 5.70 14.72 1.08
N VAL A 131 6.52 15.13 0.10
CA VAL A 131 6.04 15.84 -1.10
C VAL A 131 6.30 15.04 -2.37
N LEU A 132 5.26 14.90 -3.21
CA LEU A 132 5.39 14.39 -4.58
C LEU A 132 5.45 15.57 -5.55
N SER A 133 6.49 15.64 -6.38
CA SER A 133 6.68 16.72 -7.36
C SER A 133 7.09 16.23 -8.74
N MET A 134 7.00 17.15 -9.70
CA MET A 134 7.59 17.06 -11.04
C MET A 134 8.28 18.41 -11.29
N GLY A 135 9.54 18.51 -10.87
CA GLY A 135 10.28 19.76 -10.83
C GLY A 135 9.58 20.79 -9.95
N LYS A 136 9.20 21.93 -10.54
CA LYS A 136 8.52 23.03 -9.81
C LYS A 136 7.05 22.76 -9.49
N GLN A 137 6.45 21.74 -10.07
CA GLN A 137 5.04 21.42 -9.86
C GLN A 137 4.89 20.45 -8.67
N VAL A 138 4.18 20.88 -7.63
CA VAL A 138 3.76 19.99 -6.53
C VAL A 138 2.53 19.21 -7.00
N LEU A 139 2.64 17.88 -7.00
CA LEU A 139 1.56 16.96 -7.36
C LEU A 139 0.77 16.52 -6.12
N ALA A 140 1.45 16.33 -5.00
CA ALA A 140 0.85 16.05 -3.70
C ALA A 140 1.74 16.55 -2.55
N ASP A 141 1.09 16.93 -1.45
CA ASP A 141 1.73 17.35 -0.21
C ASP A 141 1.04 16.61 0.94
N TYR A 142 1.72 15.61 1.48
CA TYR A 142 1.18 14.64 2.41
C TYR A 142 2.03 14.60 3.68
N SER A 143 1.48 14.01 4.74
CA SER A 143 2.30 13.39 5.78
C SER A 143 2.87 12.05 5.32
N LYS A 144 3.90 11.55 5.99
CA LYS A 144 4.43 10.19 5.77
C LYS A 144 3.35 9.13 6.00
N TYR A 145 2.47 9.32 6.98
CA TYR A 145 1.26 8.50 7.17
C TYR A 145 0.39 8.47 5.91
N GLU A 146 0.02 9.64 5.39
CA GLU A 146 -0.85 9.76 4.22
C GLU A 146 -0.22 9.14 2.98
N THR A 147 1.10 9.26 2.79
CA THR A 147 1.82 8.60 1.69
C THR A 147 1.72 7.07 1.79
N ILE A 148 1.90 6.49 2.98
CA ILE A 148 1.74 5.04 3.21
C ILE A 148 0.29 4.61 2.93
N ARG A 149 -0.70 5.36 3.45
CA ARG A 149 -2.12 5.08 3.19
C ARG A 149 -2.49 5.21 1.72
N HIS A 150 -1.89 6.19 1.03
CA HIS A 150 -2.09 6.39 -0.40
C HIS A 150 -1.55 5.19 -1.19
N SER A 151 -0.34 4.71 -0.88
CA SER A 151 0.23 3.50 -1.48
C SER A 151 -0.67 2.27 -1.34
N LEU A 152 -1.18 2.03 -0.13
CA LEU A 152 -2.11 0.91 0.13
C LEU A 152 -3.42 1.08 -0.65
N SER A 153 -3.98 2.29 -0.68
CA SER A 153 -5.20 2.59 -1.43
C SER A 153 -5.02 2.43 -2.94
N GLN A 154 -3.88 2.86 -3.50
CA GLN A 154 -3.52 2.64 -4.90
C GLN A 154 -3.37 1.16 -5.22
N THR A 155 -2.78 0.38 -4.30
CA THR A 155 -2.62 -1.07 -4.46
C THR A 155 -3.99 -1.73 -4.61
N THR A 156 -4.94 -1.40 -3.73
CA THR A 156 -6.32 -1.88 -3.83
C THR A 156 -7.02 -1.41 -5.10
N HIS A 157 -6.90 -0.12 -5.44
CA HIS A 157 -7.52 0.49 -6.61
C HIS A 157 -7.07 -0.21 -7.91
N HIS A 158 -5.77 -0.34 -8.12
CA HIS A 158 -5.20 -0.94 -9.32
C HIS A 158 -5.35 -2.46 -9.35
N ARG A 159 -5.30 -3.15 -8.20
CA ARG A 159 -5.65 -4.58 -8.12
C ARG A 159 -7.09 -4.83 -8.58
N ALA A 160 -8.04 -3.97 -8.20
CA ALA A 160 -9.41 -4.07 -8.68
C ALA A 160 -9.51 -3.88 -10.20
N GLN A 161 -8.74 -2.94 -10.77
CA GLN A 161 -8.63 -2.80 -12.23
C GLN A 161 -8.07 -4.07 -12.88
N LEU A 162 -6.99 -4.64 -12.34
CA LEU A 162 -6.42 -5.90 -12.83
C LEU A 162 -7.43 -7.05 -12.76
N GLY A 163 -8.22 -7.11 -11.69
CA GLY A 163 -9.32 -8.09 -11.57
C GLY A 163 -10.33 -8.01 -12.71
N VAL A 164 -10.68 -6.79 -13.16
CA VAL A 164 -11.55 -6.59 -14.34
C VAL A 164 -10.85 -7.05 -15.62
N TYR A 165 -9.55 -6.79 -15.77
CA TYR A 165 -8.80 -7.21 -16.95
C TYR A 165 -8.80 -8.73 -17.09
N LEU A 166 -8.47 -9.43 -15.99
CA LEU A 166 -8.46 -10.88 -15.93
C LEU A 166 -9.86 -11.45 -16.22
N ARG A 167 -10.91 -10.85 -15.63
CA ARG A 167 -12.29 -11.27 -15.86
C ARG A 167 -12.72 -11.14 -17.33
N LEU A 168 -12.37 -10.04 -18.00
CA LEU A 168 -12.68 -9.84 -19.43
C LEU A 168 -11.98 -10.84 -20.35
N LEU A 169 -10.88 -11.44 -19.87
CA LEU A 169 -10.14 -12.49 -20.57
C LEU A 169 -10.53 -13.90 -20.13
N ASN A 170 -11.62 -14.05 -19.36
CA ASN A 170 -12.11 -15.31 -18.81
C ASN A 170 -11.08 -16.04 -17.92
N ILE A 171 -10.24 -15.28 -17.22
CA ILE A 171 -9.28 -15.84 -16.27
C ILE A 171 -9.93 -15.84 -14.88
N PRO A 172 -10.02 -17.00 -14.21
CA PRO A 172 -10.53 -17.09 -12.84
C PRO A 172 -9.76 -16.18 -11.89
N ILE A 173 -10.46 -15.42 -11.04
CA ILE A 173 -9.80 -14.50 -10.09
C ILE A 173 -9.99 -14.94 -8.63
N PRO A 174 -8.99 -14.75 -7.75
CA PRO A 174 -9.14 -15.01 -6.33
C PRO A 174 -10.09 -14.00 -5.66
N GLY A 175 -10.51 -14.31 -4.44
CA GLY A 175 -11.17 -13.33 -3.57
C GLY A 175 -10.25 -12.15 -3.19
N SER A 176 -10.83 -11.00 -2.88
CA SER A 176 -10.07 -9.82 -2.40
C SER A 176 -10.41 -9.48 -0.94
N TYR A 177 -11.60 -8.91 -0.71
CA TYR A 177 -12.14 -8.65 0.64
C TYR A 177 -13.30 -9.58 1.01
N GLY A 178 -13.73 -10.36 0.02
CA GLY A 178 -14.71 -11.40 0.10
C GLY A 178 -14.56 -12.32 -1.11
N PRO A 179 -15.43 -13.32 -1.23
CA PRO A 179 -15.35 -14.30 -2.30
C PRO A 179 -15.55 -13.65 -3.68
N SER A 180 -14.95 -14.26 -4.69
CA SER A 180 -15.21 -14.00 -6.10
C SER A 180 -16.12 -15.10 -6.66
N ALA A 181 -16.73 -14.92 -7.83
CA ALA A 181 -17.48 -16.00 -8.50
C ALA A 181 -16.63 -17.27 -8.79
N ASP A 182 -15.31 -17.18 -8.78
CA ASP A 182 -14.38 -18.29 -9.04
C ASP A 182 -13.70 -18.83 -7.78
N ASP A 183 -13.76 -18.10 -6.67
CA ASP A 183 -13.14 -18.44 -5.39
C ASP A 183 -14.09 -18.06 -4.24
N GLN A 184 -14.78 -19.06 -3.71
CA GLN A 184 -15.77 -18.90 -2.64
C GLN A 184 -15.17 -19.03 -1.23
N SER A 185 -13.85 -19.09 -1.11
CA SER A 185 -13.18 -19.19 0.21
C SER A 185 -13.25 -17.88 1.00
N PHE A 186 -13.28 -18.00 2.34
CA PHE A 186 -13.25 -16.90 3.31
C PHE A 186 -11.92 -16.88 4.08
#